data_AF-A0A9E4WXA7-F1
#
_entry.id   AF-A0A9E4WXA7-F1
#
_cell.length_a   1.000
_cell.length_b   1.000
_cell.length_c   1.000
_cell.angle_alpha   90.00
_cell.angle_beta   90.00
_cell.angle_gamma   90.00
#
_symmetry.space_group_name_H-M   'P 1'
#
loop_
_entity.id
_entity.type
_entity.pdbx_description
1 polymer ?
#
loop_
_entity_poly.entity_id
_entity_poly.type
_entity_poly.pdbx_seq_one_letter_code
_entity_poly.pdbx_strand_id
1 'polypeptide(L)'
;MPRVALDLNKAEDRAKVKGQWKVAMGLVPGEANEGLTAQMLASPARLADYDDSAWDVCNNVRESLSVGFTFAWYRITVELPERVDGMEVSGSRLFFETNIDNYGEMWINGEIDRATGVITGINSQQRVEIPGGAEPGAKHVIACLVLNGPLAAPRGGIFMRYATLAFESQG
;
A
#
# COMPACT_ATOMS: atom_id res chain seq x y z
N MET A 1 -0.60 -17.85 -17.41
CA MET A 1 -1.06 -18.20 -16.06
C MET A 1 -2.39 -17.52 -15.83
N PRO A 2 -3.44 -18.24 -15.39
CA PRO A 2 -4.66 -17.62 -14.89
C PRO A 2 -4.34 -16.52 -13.88
N ARG A 3 -4.98 -15.36 -14.03
CA ARG A 3 -4.81 -14.19 -13.15
C ARG A 3 -6.17 -13.73 -12.65
N VAL A 4 -6.30 -13.56 -11.34
CA VAL A 4 -7.41 -12.86 -10.70
C VAL A 4 -6.86 -11.59 -10.06
N ALA A 5 -7.55 -10.47 -10.22
CA ALA A 5 -7.09 -9.17 -9.73
C ALA A 5 -8.24 -8.45 -9.04
N LEU A 6 -8.02 -8.10 -7.77
CA LEU A 6 -8.96 -7.36 -6.95
C LEU A 6 -8.60 -5.87 -6.97
N ASP A 7 -9.55 -5.01 -7.33
CA ASP A 7 -9.38 -3.55 -7.21
C ASP A 7 -9.68 -3.13 -5.77
N LEU A 8 -8.63 -2.95 -4.97
CA LEU A 8 -8.75 -2.58 -3.57
C LEU A 8 -9.27 -1.15 -3.36
N ASN A 9 -9.53 -0.37 -4.42
CA ASN A 9 -10.34 0.85 -4.31
C ASN A 9 -11.84 0.55 -4.23
N LYS A 10 -12.31 -0.63 -4.68
CA LYS A 10 -13.71 -1.05 -4.59
C LYS A 10 -13.99 -1.78 -3.28
N ALA A 11 -15.09 -1.42 -2.63
CA ALA A 11 -15.51 -2.05 -1.38
C ALA A 11 -15.78 -3.56 -1.52
N GLU A 12 -16.40 -3.97 -2.64
CA GLU A 12 -16.72 -5.37 -2.92
C GLU A 12 -15.48 -6.26 -2.98
N ASP A 13 -14.43 -5.79 -3.67
CA ASP A 13 -13.17 -6.53 -3.79
C ASP A 13 -12.39 -6.55 -2.47
N ARG A 14 -12.40 -5.45 -1.71
CA ARG A 14 -11.83 -5.44 -0.35
C ARG A 14 -12.51 -6.44 0.57
N ALA A 15 -13.83 -6.59 0.49
CA ALA A 15 -14.58 -7.52 1.33
C ALA A 15 -14.16 -8.98 1.13
N LYS A 16 -13.75 -9.36 -0.10
CA LYS A 16 -13.26 -10.71 -0.42
C LYS A 16 -12.00 -11.09 0.35
N VAL A 17 -11.21 -10.11 0.79
CA VAL A 17 -9.96 -10.30 1.54
C VAL A 17 -9.99 -9.67 2.93
N LYS A 18 -11.20 -9.42 3.46
CA LYS A 18 -11.43 -8.77 4.77
C LYS A 18 -10.62 -7.46 4.95
N GLY A 19 -10.34 -6.77 3.85
CA GLY A 19 -9.47 -5.61 3.82
C GLY A 19 -10.20 -4.30 4.11
N GLN A 20 -9.52 -3.37 4.78
CA GLN A 20 -9.97 -2.00 4.94
C GLN A 20 -8.76 -1.07 4.87
N TRP A 21 -8.81 -0.07 3.99
CA TRP A 21 -7.77 0.94 3.95
C TRP A 21 -7.90 1.89 5.14
N LYS A 22 -6.75 2.18 5.73
CA LYS A 22 -6.51 3.24 6.70
C LYS A 22 -5.63 4.29 6.06
N VAL A 23 -5.84 5.56 6.40
CA VAL A 23 -5.02 6.68 5.93
C VAL A 23 -4.68 7.61 7.08
N ALA A 24 -3.44 8.10 7.08
CA ALA A 24 -3.04 9.18 7.96
C ALA A 24 -1.96 10.06 7.32
N MET A 25 -1.98 11.34 7.68
CA MET A 25 -1.06 12.36 7.18
C MET A 25 0.29 12.32 7.90
N GLY A 26 1.33 12.72 7.19
CA GLY A 26 2.69 12.90 7.69
C GLY A 26 3.63 11.73 7.44
N LEU A 27 4.94 12.00 7.56
CA LEU A 27 5.98 10.97 7.47
C LEU A 27 5.93 10.05 8.69
N VAL A 28 5.66 10.60 9.87
CA VAL A 28 5.29 9.86 11.09
C VAL A 28 3.94 10.39 11.57
N PRO A 29 2.84 9.69 11.29
CA PRO A 29 1.51 10.16 11.64
C PRO A 29 1.30 10.42 13.13
N GLY A 30 0.66 11.54 13.46
CA GLY A 30 0.38 11.96 14.83
C GLY A 30 1.52 12.71 15.53
N GLU A 31 2.73 12.70 14.98
CA GLU A 31 3.88 13.43 15.54
C GLU A 31 3.85 14.93 15.19
N ALA A 32 4.53 15.72 16.03
CA ALA A 32 4.76 17.13 15.74
C ALA A 32 5.50 17.31 14.40
N ASN A 33 5.17 18.36 13.66
CA ASN A 33 5.73 18.65 12.34
C ASN A 33 5.65 17.43 11.39
N GLU A 34 4.59 16.62 11.52
CA GLU A 34 4.34 15.45 10.68
C GLU A 34 5.49 14.40 10.70
N GLY A 35 6.33 14.42 11.73
CA GLY A 35 7.47 13.53 11.85
C GLY A 35 8.70 13.91 11.00
N LEU A 36 8.72 15.10 10.40
CA LEU A 36 9.87 15.60 9.64
C LEU A 36 11.00 16.04 10.58
N THR A 37 11.68 15.05 11.16
CA THR A 37 12.84 15.22 12.04
C THR A 37 14.11 14.82 11.30
N ALA A 38 15.11 15.71 11.32
CA ALA A 38 16.40 15.43 10.68
C ALA A 38 17.06 14.17 11.27
N GLN A 39 17.67 13.35 10.40
CA GLN A 39 18.41 12.14 10.78
C GLN A 39 17.57 11.03 11.43
N MET A 40 16.24 11.08 11.31
CA MET A 40 15.39 9.95 11.69
C MET A 40 15.79 8.69 10.91
N LEU A 41 15.91 7.56 11.60
CA LEU A 41 16.38 6.30 11.00
C LEU A 41 15.30 5.57 10.19
N ALA A 42 14.03 5.70 10.59
CA ALA A 42 12.89 5.12 9.89
C ALA A 42 11.57 5.69 10.43
N SER A 43 10.51 5.65 9.61
CA SER A 43 9.15 5.86 10.09
C SER A 43 8.58 4.54 10.64
N PRO A 44 7.97 4.52 11.84
CA PRO A 44 7.36 3.33 12.43
C PRO A 44 6.11 2.87 11.66
N ALA A 45 5.44 3.76 10.93
CA ALA A 45 4.24 3.46 10.15
C ALA A 45 4.46 2.41 9.04
N ARG A 46 5.72 2.08 8.72
CA ARG A 46 6.08 0.99 7.81
C ARG A 46 5.90 -0.41 8.44
N LEU A 47 6.00 -0.53 9.76
CA LEU A 47 6.11 -1.81 10.46
C LEU A 47 4.80 -2.62 10.39
N ALA A 48 4.92 -3.94 10.42
CA ALA A 48 3.76 -4.84 10.34
C ALA A 48 2.82 -4.68 11.55
N ASP A 49 3.40 -4.52 12.74
CA ASP A 49 2.73 -4.43 14.04
C ASP A 49 2.38 -2.99 14.45
N TYR A 50 2.59 -2.01 13.57
CA TYR A 50 2.20 -0.63 13.81
C TYR A 50 0.68 -0.53 14.02
N ASP A 51 0.27 0.08 15.14
CA ASP A 51 -1.12 0.32 15.48
C ASP A 51 -1.68 1.52 14.69
N ASP A 52 -2.46 1.21 13.65
CA ASP A 52 -3.18 2.18 12.83
C ASP A 52 -4.68 2.24 13.18
N SER A 53 -5.10 1.72 14.35
CA SER A 53 -6.51 1.68 14.73
C SER A 53 -7.17 3.06 14.81
N ALA A 54 -6.38 4.08 15.20
CA ALA A 54 -6.81 5.48 15.29
C ALA A 54 -6.86 6.20 13.94
N TRP A 55 -6.38 5.58 12.85
CA TRP A 55 -6.36 6.20 11.53
C TRP A 55 -7.75 6.20 10.88
N ASP A 56 -7.97 7.22 10.05
CA ASP A 56 -9.21 7.38 9.29
C ASP A 56 -9.38 6.22 8.30
N VAL A 57 -10.62 5.80 8.11
CA VAL A 57 -10.95 4.81 7.08
C VAL A 57 -10.90 5.49 5.71
N CYS A 58 -10.03 5.02 4.83
CA CYS A 58 -9.93 5.50 3.46
C CYS A 58 -10.89 4.72 2.56
N ASN A 59 -11.94 5.37 2.08
CA ASN A 59 -12.91 4.74 1.19
C ASN A 59 -12.51 4.83 -0.28
N ASN A 60 -11.64 5.79 -0.63
CA ASN A 60 -11.21 6.07 -1.99
C ASN A 60 -9.71 6.41 -1.99
N VAL A 61 -8.87 5.45 -2.39
CA VAL A 61 -7.41 5.67 -2.45
C VAL A 61 -6.99 6.61 -3.59
N ARG A 62 -7.93 6.97 -4.48
CA ARG A 62 -7.74 7.93 -5.56
C ARG A 62 -8.06 9.37 -5.16
N GLU A 63 -8.56 9.58 -3.95
CA GLU A 63 -8.81 10.92 -3.43
C GLU A 63 -7.48 11.64 -3.23
N SER A 64 -7.33 12.78 -3.90
CA SER A 64 -6.11 13.58 -3.86
C SER A 64 -5.97 14.27 -2.51
N LEU A 65 -4.92 13.93 -1.77
CA LEU A 65 -4.47 14.66 -0.58
C LEU A 65 -3.33 15.59 -1.01
N SER A 66 -3.17 16.77 -0.39
CA SER A 66 -1.91 17.57 -0.37
C SER A 66 -2.20 19.03 -0.03
N VAL A 67 -1.33 19.62 0.78
CA VAL A 67 -1.12 21.07 0.85
C VAL A 67 0.40 21.33 0.89
N GLY A 68 1.06 21.27 -0.27
CA GLY A 68 2.50 21.54 -0.38
C GLY A 68 3.35 20.28 -0.16
N PHE A 69 4.42 20.38 0.65
CA PHE A 69 5.31 19.24 0.91
C PHE A 69 4.64 18.24 1.86
N THR A 70 3.85 17.33 1.28
CA THR A 70 2.94 16.46 2.03
C THR A 70 3.39 15.01 1.95
N PHE A 71 3.23 14.29 3.05
CA PHE A 71 3.35 12.85 3.15
C PHE A 71 2.01 12.27 3.61
N ALA A 72 1.69 11.06 3.20
CA ALA A 72 0.62 10.28 3.80
C ALA A 72 0.95 8.80 3.72
N TRP A 73 0.35 8.03 4.63
CA TRP A 73 0.41 6.59 4.62
C TRP A 73 -0.96 6.03 4.28
N TYR A 74 -1.00 5.06 3.37
CA TYR A 74 -2.14 4.17 3.19
C TYR A 74 -1.76 2.79 3.73
N ARG A 75 -2.56 2.23 4.64
CA ARG A 75 -2.33 0.90 5.20
C ARG A 75 -3.54 0.01 5.02
N ILE A 76 -3.33 -1.25 4.68
CA ILE A 76 -4.38 -2.27 4.63
C ILE A 76 -3.82 -3.60 5.13
N THR A 77 -4.57 -4.27 5.98
CA THR A 77 -4.35 -5.69 6.28
C THR A 77 -5.31 -6.50 5.42
N VAL A 78 -4.80 -7.47 4.66
CA VAL A 78 -5.61 -8.42 3.89
C VAL A 78 -5.49 -9.81 4.51
N GLU A 79 -6.60 -10.53 4.58
CA GLU A 79 -6.67 -11.94 4.97
C GLU A 79 -7.12 -12.75 3.76
N LEU A 80 -6.29 -13.70 3.33
CA LEU A 80 -6.54 -14.42 2.08
C LEU A 80 -7.65 -15.47 2.26
N PRO A 81 -8.67 -15.52 1.38
CA PRO A 81 -9.70 -16.55 1.44
C PRO A 81 -9.18 -17.87 0.84
N GLU A 82 -10.01 -18.93 0.89
CA GLU A 82 -9.71 -20.18 0.16
C GLU A 82 -9.73 -19.96 -1.35
N ARG A 83 -10.71 -19.17 -1.84
CA ARG A 83 -10.90 -18.88 -3.25
C ARG A 83 -11.22 -17.42 -3.50
N VAL A 84 -10.75 -16.89 -4.62
CA VAL A 84 -11.10 -15.56 -5.13
C VAL A 84 -11.62 -15.70 -6.55
N ASP A 85 -12.85 -15.25 -6.82
CA ASP A 85 -13.49 -15.27 -8.14
C ASP A 85 -13.35 -16.63 -8.87
N GLY A 86 -13.48 -17.72 -8.11
CA GLY A 86 -13.41 -19.10 -8.61
C GLY A 86 -12.00 -19.70 -8.68
N MET A 87 -10.93 -18.92 -8.46
CA MET A 87 -9.54 -19.39 -8.40
C MET A 87 -9.18 -19.88 -6.99
N GLU A 88 -8.45 -20.99 -6.89
CA GLU A 88 -7.81 -21.43 -5.63
C GLU A 88 -6.65 -20.48 -5.27
N VAL A 89 -6.66 -20.00 -4.03
CA VAL A 89 -5.61 -19.09 -3.53
C VAL A 89 -4.33 -19.87 -3.28
N SER A 90 -4.42 -21.06 -2.67
CA SER A 90 -3.24 -21.86 -2.29
C SER A 90 -2.31 -22.10 -3.47
N GLY A 91 -1.01 -21.85 -3.26
CA GLY A 91 0.03 -22.03 -4.28
C GLY A 91 0.14 -20.91 -5.32
N SER A 92 -0.77 -19.92 -5.31
CA SER A 92 -0.68 -18.76 -6.20
C SER A 92 0.44 -17.81 -5.77
N ARG A 93 1.03 -17.10 -6.73
CA ARG A 93 1.86 -15.93 -6.45
C ARG A 93 0.95 -14.73 -6.19
N LEU A 94 1.30 -13.96 -5.18
CA LEU A 94 0.53 -12.80 -4.75
C LEU A 94 1.33 -11.53 -5.02
N PHE A 95 0.71 -10.55 -5.66
CA PHE A 95 1.33 -9.27 -5.95
C PHE A 95 0.44 -8.13 -5.49
N PHE A 96 1.06 -7.06 -4.99
CA PHE A 96 0.41 -5.76 -4.93
C PHE A 96 0.97 -4.86 -6.01
N GLU A 97 0.06 -4.21 -6.74
CA GLU A 97 0.39 -3.29 -7.81
C GLU A 97 -0.25 -1.93 -7.53
N THR A 98 0.51 -0.86 -7.73
CA THR A 98 -0.01 0.51 -7.64
C THR A 98 0.74 1.46 -8.56
N ASN A 99 0.19 2.66 -8.70
CA ASN A 99 0.85 3.82 -9.21
C ASN A 99 0.55 4.96 -8.24
N ILE A 100 1.56 5.38 -7.49
CA ILE A 100 1.45 6.49 -6.56
C ILE A 100 1.68 7.79 -7.33
N ASP A 101 0.77 8.75 -7.21
CA ASP A 101 0.97 10.07 -7.77
C ASP A 101 2.15 10.74 -7.06
N ASN A 102 3.07 11.31 -7.84
CA ASN A 102 4.38 11.80 -7.43
C ASN A 102 5.35 10.67 -7.06
N TYR A 103 5.68 10.48 -5.78
CA TYR A 103 6.63 9.45 -5.36
C TYR A 103 6.01 8.56 -4.29
N GLY A 104 6.41 7.30 -4.25
CA GLY A 104 5.94 6.39 -3.22
C GLY A 104 6.81 5.17 -2.99
N GLU A 105 6.65 4.61 -1.80
CA GLU A 105 7.26 3.38 -1.35
C GLU A 105 6.17 2.38 -0.95
N MET A 106 6.46 1.10 -1.14
CA MET A 106 5.62 0.01 -0.69
C MET A 106 6.38 -0.89 0.27
N TRP A 107 5.75 -1.11 1.42
CA TRP A 107 6.23 -1.96 2.49
C TRP A 107 5.24 -3.11 2.69
N ILE A 108 5.74 -4.34 2.65
CA ILE A 108 4.96 -5.55 2.85
C ILE A 108 5.44 -6.21 4.14
N ASN A 109 4.55 -6.36 5.11
CA ASN A 109 4.87 -6.94 6.43
C ASN A 109 6.10 -6.28 7.10
N GLY A 110 6.26 -4.95 6.95
CA GLY A 110 7.38 -4.22 7.55
C GLY A 110 8.65 -4.16 6.70
N GLU A 111 8.71 -4.93 5.61
CA GLU A 111 9.89 -5.05 4.75
C GLU A 111 9.66 -4.41 3.38
N ILE A 112 10.74 -3.98 2.73
CA ILE A 112 10.70 -3.38 1.39
C ILE A 112 11.52 -4.23 0.42
N ASP A 113 10.92 -4.57 -0.72
CA ASP A 113 11.68 -5.05 -1.86
C ASP A 113 12.43 -3.86 -2.48
N ARG A 114 13.76 -3.86 -2.36
CA ARG A 114 14.61 -2.77 -2.86
C ARG A 114 14.65 -2.67 -4.39
N ALA A 115 14.20 -3.68 -5.11
CA ALA A 115 14.11 -3.65 -6.58
C ALA A 115 12.78 -3.05 -7.06
N THR A 116 11.68 -3.24 -6.32
CA THR A 116 10.32 -2.95 -6.83
C THR A 116 9.48 -2.05 -5.93
N GLY A 117 9.73 -2.02 -4.62
CA GLY A 117 8.97 -1.28 -3.63
C GLY A 117 9.49 0.13 -3.33
N VAL A 118 10.68 0.50 -3.83
CA VAL A 118 11.28 1.83 -3.59
C VAL A 118 10.81 2.88 -4.61
N ILE A 119 11.06 4.15 -4.32
CA ILE A 119 10.86 5.25 -5.27
C ILE A 119 11.81 5.08 -6.46
N THR A 120 11.27 4.75 -7.63
CA THR A 120 12.04 4.59 -8.87
C THR A 120 11.87 5.75 -9.86
N GLY A 121 10.97 6.69 -9.57
CA GLY A 121 10.66 7.81 -10.45
C GLY A 121 9.32 8.46 -10.13
N ILE A 122 9.03 9.57 -10.80
CA ILE A 122 7.74 10.25 -10.67
C ILE A 122 6.64 9.45 -11.36
N ASN A 123 5.53 9.21 -10.67
CA ASN A 123 4.40 8.42 -11.16
C ASN A 123 4.84 7.03 -11.69
N SER A 124 5.87 6.42 -11.09
CA SER A 124 6.30 5.09 -11.47
C SER A 124 5.24 4.05 -11.11
N GLN A 125 4.98 3.11 -12.02
CA GLN A 125 4.21 1.92 -11.68
C GLN A 125 5.07 0.98 -10.86
N GLN A 126 4.51 0.46 -9.78
CA GLN A 126 5.18 -0.48 -8.88
C GLN A 126 4.37 -1.76 -8.82
N ARG A 127 5.10 -2.87 -8.77
CA ARG A 127 4.57 -4.22 -8.62
C ARG A 127 5.50 -5.00 -7.70
N VAL A 128 5.03 -5.29 -6.50
CA VAL A 128 5.80 -5.98 -5.47
C VAL A 128 5.17 -7.34 -5.21
N GLU A 129 5.98 -8.39 -5.21
CA GLU A 129 5.54 -9.72 -4.78
C GLU A 129 5.38 -9.73 -3.26
N ILE A 130 4.25 -10.25 -2.78
CA ILE A 130 4.00 -10.43 -1.36
C ILE A 130 4.67 -11.74 -0.93
N PRO A 131 5.70 -11.69 -0.07
CA PRO A 131 6.43 -12.89 0.36
C PRO A 131 5.57 -13.74 1.30
N GLY A 132 5.87 -15.04 1.34
CA GLY A 132 5.11 -16.02 2.12
C GLY A 132 4.00 -16.72 1.33
N GLY A 133 3.82 -16.36 0.05
CA GLY A 133 2.87 -17.01 -0.85
C GLY A 133 1.41 -16.73 -0.52
N ALA A 134 0.52 -17.21 -1.38
CA ALA A 134 -0.91 -17.12 -1.15
C ALA A 134 -1.38 -18.38 -0.42
N GLU A 135 -1.48 -18.33 0.91
CA GLU A 135 -2.10 -19.41 1.70
C GLU A 135 -3.42 -18.93 2.33
N PRO A 136 -4.51 -19.73 2.30
CA PRO A 136 -5.76 -19.36 2.93
C PRO A 136 -5.60 -19.06 4.44
N GLY A 137 -6.19 -17.97 4.90
CA GLY A 137 -6.09 -17.47 6.27
C GLY A 137 -4.82 -16.66 6.57
N ALA A 138 -3.83 -16.65 5.67
CA ALA A 138 -2.65 -15.81 5.82
C ALA A 138 -3.03 -14.33 5.82
N LYS A 139 -2.35 -13.56 6.67
CA LYS A 139 -2.52 -12.11 6.78
C LYS A 139 -1.28 -11.39 6.26
N HIS A 140 -1.51 -10.36 5.46
CA HIS A 140 -0.45 -9.50 4.95
C HIS A 140 -0.80 -8.04 5.20
N VAL A 141 0.16 -7.30 5.74
CA VAL A 141 0.09 -5.85 5.92
C VAL A 141 0.76 -5.19 4.73
N ILE A 142 0.03 -4.35 4.02
CA ILE A 142 0.53 -3.54 2.92
C ILE A 142 0.48 -2.09 3.38
N ALA A 143 1.63 -1.43 3.41
CA ALA A 143 1.78 -0.04 3.79
C ALA A 143 2.44 0.75 2.65
N CYS A 144 1.77 1.79 2.17
CA CYS A 144 2.25 2.66 1.11
C CYS A 144 2.54 4.04 1.69
N LEU A 145 3.80 4.46 1.66
CA LEU A 145 4.17 5.85 1.89
C LEU A 145 4.02 6.59 0.56
N VAL A 146 3.27 7.68 0.57
CA VAL A 146 3.12 8.58 -0.57
C VAL A 146 3.68 9.95 -0.20
N LEU A 147 4.31 10.64 -1.15
CA LEU A 147 4.82 11.99 -0.93
C LEU A 147 4.80 12.84 -2.20
N ASN A 148 4.66 14.15 -2.01
CA ASN A 148 4.68 15.08 -3.13
C ASN A 148 6.08 15.20 -3.77
N GLY A 149 6.08 15.62 -5.02
CA GLY A 149 7.23 15.94 -5.83
C GLY A 149 6.97 17.13 -6.78
N PRO A 150 8.04 17.73 -7.35
CA PRO A 150 9.44 17.58 -6.94
C PRO A 150 9.67 18.14 -5.52
N LEU A 151 10.64 17.58 -4.78
CA LEU A 151 10.83 17.90 -3.35
C LEU A 151 11.08 19.40 -3.08
N ALA A 152 11.81 20.08 -3.95
CA ALA A 152 12.15 21.50 -3.79
C ALA A 152 11.01 22.47 -4.15
N ALA A 153 9.98 22.01 -4.86
CA ALA A 153 8.80 22.80 -5.22
C ALA A 153 7.60 21.86 -5.42
N PRO A 154 7.04 21.32 -4.32
CA PRO A 154 5.97 20.32 -4.36
C PRO A 154 4.74 20.80 -5.12
N ARG A 155 4.12 19.93 -5.92
CA ARG A 155 2.93 20.25 -6.71
C ARG A 155 1.97 19.07 -6.75
N GLY A 156 0.73 19.35 -7.14
CA GLY A 156 -0.28 18.32 -7.35
C GLY A 156 -0.73 17.67 -6.05
N GLY A 157 -1.25 16.45 -6.17
CA GLY A 157 -1.73 15.65 -5.06
C GLY A 157 -0.85 14.43 -4.79
N ILE A 158 -1.13 13.76 -3.69
CA ILE A 158 -0.64 12.43 -3.36
C ILE A 158 -1.85 11.52 -3.18
N PHE A 159 -1.83 10.40 -3.89
CA PHE A 159 -2.87 9.37 -3.87
C PHE A 159 -2.36 8.14 -4.64
N MET A 160 -3.10 7.04 -4.58
CA MET A 160 -2.86 5.86 -5.43
C MET A 160 -3.85 5.88 -6.60
N ARG A 161 -3.36 5.92 -7.84
CA ARG A 161 -4.23 5.87 -9.03
C ARG A 161 -5.01 4.56 -9.11
N TYR A 162 -4.41 3.48 -8.63
CA TYR A 162 -5.03 2.18 -8.43
C TYR A 162 -4.33 1.44 -7.30
N ALA A 163 -5.02 0.48 -6.71
CA ALA A 163 -4.43 -0.45 -5.75
C ALA A 163 -4.98 -1.84 -6.09
N THR A 164 -4.12 -2.72 -6.61
CA THR A 164 -4.54 -4.03 -7.11
C THR A 164 -3.85 -5.13 -6.32
N LEU A 165 -4.63 -6.07 -5.79
CA LEU A 165 -4.12 -7.34 -5.28
C LEU A 165 -4.31 -8.41 -6.34
N ALA A 166 -3.22 -8.92 -6.91
CA ALA A 166 -3.23 -9.88 -8.00
C ALA A 166 -2.76 -11.27 -7.54
N PHE A 167 -3.57 -12.27 -7.89
CA PHE A 167 -3.31 -13.69 -7.70
C PHE A 167 -2.95 -14.30 -9.06
N GLU A 168 -1.79 -14.93 -9.15
CA GLU A 168 -1.33 -15.60 -10.37
C GLU A 168 -1.04 -17.07 -10.07
N SER A 169 -1.85 -17.97 -10.64
CA SER A 169 -1.69 -19.40 -10.39
C SER A 169 -0.43 -19.93 -11.08
N GLN A 170 0.24 -20.90 -10.47
CA GLN A 170 1.47 -21.47 -11.04
C GLN A 170 1.23 -22.42 -12.23
N GLY A 171 -0.03 -22.66 -12.60
CA GLY A 171 -0.42 -23.59 -13.67
C GLY A 171 -0.80 -24.96 -13.13
#